data_AF-A0A5J4PRB4-F1
#
_entry.id   AF-A0A5J4PRB4-F1
#
_cell.length_a   1.000
_cell.length_b   1.000
_cell.length_c   1.000
_cell.angle_alpha   90.00
_cell.angle_beta   90.00
_cell.angle_gamma   90.00
#
_symmetry.space_group_name_H-M   'P 1'
#
loop_
_entity.id
_entity.type
_entity.pdbx_description
1 polymer ?
#
loop_
_entity_poly.entity_id
_entity_poly.type
_entity_poly.pdbx_seq_one_letter_code
_entity_poly.pdbx_strand_id
1 'polypeptide(L)'
;MKKVLKITGAVVVILLLLMLVLPYAFRGKIESLVKSEGNKMLNAQFDYGSLNISLFRNFPKASLTLTDFWLKGVGEFENDTLIAVGEATAAVNLFSLFGNEGYDVSKIRLEDTQVKALALADAQVNWDIMKPSATEQEASATSSPFRIKLQSVVVENLNIIYDDRVANMYADIRNLNINLKGNLAQDKTMLNTEAEVESLTYRSGGITLLNKASVYAKMDVDADLANSKFTLKKNEFRLNAIKAEIDGWVALNDAGTDMDLALKTNEIGFKEILSLVPTIYAQDFKSLKTDGAVSLSAHAKGMMQGDTLPQFDVTFDVKDG
;
A
#
# COMPACT_ATOMS: atom_id res chain seq x y z
N MET A 1 -48.27 21.12 2.36
CA MET A 1 -47.69 20.01 3.14
C MET A 1 -48.00 18.62 2.57
N LYS A 2 -49.27 18.16 2.47
CA LYS A 2 -49.60 16.80 1.93
C LYS A 2 -49.12 16.53 0.49
N LYS A 3 -49.17 17.53 -0.41
CA LYS A 3 -48.68 17.37 -1.81
C LYS A 3 -47.16 17.24 -1.88
N VAL A 4 -46.42 18.05 -1.11
CA VAL A 4 -44.96 17.98 -1.01
C VAL A 4 -44.53 16.62 -0.45
N LEU A 5 -45.16 16.14 0.63
CA LEU A 5 -44.85 14.85 1.23
C LEU A 5 -45.10 13.67 0.26
N LYS A 6 -46.17 13.73 -0.55
CA LYS A 6 -46.45 12.72 -1.59
C LYS A 6 -45.42 12.74 -2.73
N ILE A 7 -45.01 13.94 -3.18
CA ILE A 7 -44.00 14.09 -4.24
C ILE A 7 -42.64 13.60 -3.73
N THR A 8 -42.23 14.03 -2.54
CA THR A 8 -40.99 13.57 -1.91
C THR A 8 -41.00 12.05 -1.72
N GLY A 9 -42.10 11.48 -1.23
CA GLY A 9 -42.24 10.03 -1.10
C GLY A 9 -42.14 9.29 -2.45
N ALA A 10 -42.80 9.80 -3.50
CA ALA A 10 -42.72 9.21 -4.84
C ALA A 10 -41.29 9.27 -5.41
N VAL A 11 -40.60 10.40 -5.23
CA VAL A 11 -39.19 10.56 -5.66
C VAL A 11 -38.29 9.58 -4.93
N VAL A 12 -38.45 9.41 -3.61
CA VAL A 12 -37.68 8.43 -2.83
C VAL A 12 -37.93 7.00 -3.32
N VAL A 13 -39.18 6.61 -3.56
CA VAL A 13 -39.51 5.28 -4.09
C VAL A 13 -38.88 5.06 -5.47
N ILE A 14 -38.95 6.04 -6.36
CA ILE A 14 -38.31 5.96 -7.68
C ILE A 14 -36.79 5.82 -7.55
N LEU A 15 -36.15 6.59 -6.66
CA LEU A 15 -34.71 6.49 -6.42
C LEU A 15 -34.32 5.12 -5.89
N LEU A 16 -35.09 4.55 -4.95
CA LEU A 16 -34.84 3.20 -4.44
C LEU A 16 -35.01 2.12 -5.51
N LEU A 17 -36.03 2.25 -6.37
CA LEU A 17 -36.21 1.34 -7.52
C LEU A 17 -35.03 1.44 -8.50
N LEU A 18 -34.55 2.65 -8.80
CA LEU A 18 -33.37 2.85 -9.63
C LEU A 18 -32.11 2.23 -9.00
N MET A 19 -31.93 2.38 -7.69
CA MET A 19 -30.80 1.77 -6.97
C MET A 19 -30.80 0.24 -7.05
N LEU A 20 -31.97 -0.39 -7.17
CA LEU A 20 -32.10 -1.84 -7.33
C LEU A 20 -31.87 -2.29 -8.78
N VAL A 21 -32.34 -1.53 -9.77
CA VAL A 21 -32.32 -1.94 -11.19
C VAL A 21 -31.01 -1.61 -11.88
N LEU A 22 -30.44 -0.42 -11.64
CA LEU A 22 -29.23 0.06 -12.33
C LEU A 22 -28.02 -0.87 -12.21
N PRO A 23 -27.71 -1.49 -11.05
CA PRO A 23 -26.60 -2.44 -10.93
C PRO A 23 -26.64 -3.57 -11.98
N TYR A 24 -27.83 -4.13 -12.24
CA TYR A 24 -28.00 -5.19 -13.23
C TYR A 24 -27.81 -4.67 -14.67
N ALA A 25 -28.28 -3.46 -14.96
CA ALA A 25 -28.16 -2.84 -16.28
C ALA A 25 -26.70 -2.49 -16.64
N PHE A 26 -25.86 -2.15 -15.66
CA PHE A 26 -24.47 -1.77 -15.90
C PHE A 26 -23.48 -2.95 -15.86
N ARG A 27 -23.85 -4.09 -15.24
CA ARG A 27 -22.94 -5.23 -15.02
C ARG A 27 -22.15 -5.65 -16.26
N GLY A 28 -22.81 -6.00 -17.36
CA GLY A 28 -22.12 -6.48 -18.57
C GLY A 28 -21.21 -5.44 -19.22
N LYS A 29 -21.56 -4.14 -19.12
CA LYS A 29 -20.70 -3.06 -19.62
C LYS A 29 -19.42 -2.94 -18.79
N ILE A 30 -19.54 -3.06 -17.47
CA ILE A 30 -18.39 -2.97 -16.55
C ILE A 30 -17.49 -4.21 -16.69
N GLU A 31 -18.07 -5.41 -16.81
CA GLU A 31 -17.29 -6.64 -17.06
C GLU A 31 -16.42 -6.52 -18.31
N SER A 32 -17.01 -6.04 -19.42
CA SER A 32 -16.29 -5.78 -20.67
C SER A 32 -15.21 -4.71 -20.51
N LEU A 33 -15.51 -3.63 -19.78
CA LEU A 33 -14.57 -2.55 -19.52
C LEU A 33 -13.34 -3.05 -18.73
N VAL A 34 -13.55 -3.79 -17.64
CA VAL A 34 -12.46 -4.34 -16.81
C VAL A 34 -11.55 -5.25 -17.64
N LYS A 35 -12.13 -6.14 -18.44
CA LYS A 35 -11.35 -7.04 -19.31
C LYS A 35 -10.60 -6.27 -20.40
N SER A 36 -11.25 -5.31 -21.05
CA SER A 36 -10.64 -4.46 -22.08
C SER A 36 -9.48 -3.64 -21.53
N GLU A 37 -9.69 -2.89 -20.45
CA GLU A 37 -8.66 -2.01 -19.88
C GLU A 37 -7.50 -2.82 -19.30
N GLY A 38 -7.77 -3.92 -18.59
CA GLY A 38 -6.70 -4.80 -18.11
C GLY A 38 -5.87 -5.37 -19.27
N ASN A 39 -6.50 -5.84 -20.35
CA ASN A 39 -5.77 -6.36 -21.52
C ASN A 39 -5.01 -5.28 -22.29
N LYS A 40 -5.45 -4.01 -22.26
CA LYS A 40 -4.73 -2.89 -22.87
C LYS A 40 -3.49 -2.52 -22.06
N MET A 41 -3.61 -2.52 -20.72
CA MET A 41 -2.56 -2.06 -19.83
C MET A 41 -1.53 -3.14 -19.48
N LEU A 42 -1.94 -4.41 -19.50
CA LEU A 42 -1.15 -5.51 -18.96
C LEU A 42 -0.73 -6.52 -20.03
N ASN A 43 0.52 -6.95 -19.94
CA ASN A 43 1.08 -8.16 -20.52
C ASN A 43 1.02 -9.30 -19.49
N ALA A 44 -0.20 -9.64 -19.08
CA ALA A 44 -0.49 -10.61 -18.03
C ALA A 44 -1.80 -11.34 -18.34
N GLN A 45 -2.01 -12.49 -17.69
CA GLN A 45 -3.30 -13.16 -17.68
C GLN A 45 -4.02 -12.85 -16.38
N PHE A 46 -5.30 -12.48 -16.43
CA PHE A 46 -6.09 -12.24 -15.23
C PHE A 46 -7.55 -12.65 -15.42
N ASP A 47 -8.17 -13.10 -14.33
CA ASP A 47 -9.59 -13.37 -14.29
C ASP A 47 -10.17 -13.14 -12.88
N TYR A 48 -11.49 -13.25 -12.77
CA TYR A 48 -12.22 -13.12 -11.52
C TYR A 48 -13.45 -14.04 -11.53
N GLY A 49 -13.85 -14.54 -10.37
CA GLY A 49 -15.02 -15.42 -10.25
C GLY A 49 -16.34 -14.69 -10.49
N SER A 50 -16.50 -13.49 -9.92
CA SER A 50 -17.72 -12.70 -10.14
C SER A 50 -17.49 -11.19 -10.00
N LEU A 51 -18.40 -10.42 -10.61
CA LEU A 51 -18.47 -8.96 -10.51
C LEU A 51 -19.81 -8.54 -9.93
N ASN A 52 -19.77 -7.85 -8.81
CA ASN A 52 -20.94 -7.34 -8.08
C ASN A 52 -20.94 -5.81 -8.06
N ILE A 53 -22.13 -5.22 -8.19
CA ILE A 53 -22.34 -3.76 -8.18
C ILE A 53 -23.33 -3.42 -7.08
N SER A 54 -22.98 -2.49 -6.19
CA SER A 54 -23.88 -1.99 -5.14
C SER A 54 -23.94 -0.48 -5.08
N LEU A 55 -25.13 0.09 -5.16
CA LEU A 55 -25.38 1.52 -4.98
C LEU A 55 -25.67 1.91 -3.52
N PHE A 56 -25.88 0.94 -2.62
CA PHE A 56 -26.24 1.21 -1.22
C PHE A 56 -25.04 1.44 -0.31
N ARG A 57 -23.88 0.83 -0.61
CA ARG A 57 -22.70 0.86 0.27
C ARG A 57 -21.95 2.20 0.28
N ASN A 58 -21.86 2.88 -0.86
CA ASN A 58 -21.04 4.09 -1.03
C ASN A 58 -21.77 5.24 -1.77
N PHE A 59 -23.11 5.29 -1.69
CA PHE A 59 -23.91 6.33 -2.38
C PHE A 59 -23.39 7.75 -2.08
N PRO A 60 -23.24 8.64 -3.09
CA PRO A 60 -23.73 8.53 -4.48
C PRO A 60 -22.87 7.67 -5.42
N LYS A 61 -21.74 7.13 -4.98
CA LYS A 61 -20.88 6.24 -5.78
C LYS A 61 -21.36 4.79 -5.71
N ALA A 62 -21.06 4.04 -6.77
CA ALA A 62 -21.25 2.59 -6.77
C ALA A 62 -20.02 1.89 -6.19
N SER A 63 -20.25 0.78 -5.51
CA SER A 63 -19.18 -0.16 -5.16
C SER A 63 -19.14 -1.24 -6.23
N LEU A 64 -18.00 -1.38 -6.89
CA LEU A 64 -17.70 -2.48 -7.80
C LEU A 64 -16.83 -3.46 -7.03
N THR A 65 -17.26 -4.70 -6.90
CA THR A 65 -16.53 -5.75 -6.17
C THR A 65 -16.22 -6.89 -7.13
N LEU A 66 -14.94 -7.20 -7.31
CA LEU A 66 -14.47 -8.42 -7.94
C LEU A 66 -14.20 -9.45 -6.85
N THR A 67 -14.74 -10.65 -6.99
CA THR A 67 -14.49 -11.77 -6.08
C THR A 67 -13.61 -12.80 -6.77
N ASP A 68 -12.67 -13.39 -6.03
CA ASP A 68 -11.70 -14.39 -6.52
C ASP A 68 -10.88 -13.88 -7.71
N PHE A 69 -10.39 -12.64 -7.63
CA PHE A 69 -9.54 -12.07 -8.67
C PHE A 69 -8.13 -12.69 -8.60
N TRP A 70 -7.55 -13.00 -9.75
CA TRP A 70 -6.16 -13.43 -9.85
C TRP A 70 -5.47 -12.82 -11.05
N LEU A 71 -4.15 -12.68 -10.94
CA LEU A 71 -3.27 -12.20 -11.99
C LEU A 71 -1.99 -13.04 -12.03
N LYS A 72 -1.63 -13.49 -13.22
CA LYS A 72 -0.43 -14.28 -13.53
C LYS A 72 0.45 -13.56 -14.54
N GLY A 73 1.76 -13.76 -14.44
CA GLY A 73 2.70 -13.30 -15.45
C GLY A 73 2.55 -14.08 -16.77
N VAL A 74 3.40 -13.75 -17.73
CA VAL A 74 3.52 -14.44 -19.04
C VAL A 74 4.90 -15.08 -19.19
N GLY A 75 5.08 -15.93 -20.21
CA GLY A 75 6.35 -16.62 -20.46
C GLY A 75 6.73 -17.53 -19.30
N GLU A 76 7.90 -17.31 -18.70
CA GLU A 76 8.42 -18.15 -17.61
C GLU A 76 7.58 -18.08 -16.32
N PHE A 77 6.70 -17.09 -16.20
CA PHE A 77 5.82 -16.90 -15.04
C PHE A 77 4.38 -17.37 -15.25
N GLU A 78 4.05 -18.05 -16.36
CA GLU A 78 2.66 -18.47 -16.68
C GLU A 78 2.04 -19.41 -15.62
N ASN A 79 2.87 -20.15 -14.90
CA ASN A 79 2.45 -21.05 -13.83
C ASN A 79 2.50 -20.40 -12.43
N ASP A 80 2.95 -19.15 -12.33
CA ASP A 80 3.05 -18.40 -11.08
C ASP A 80 1.97 -17.32 -10.99
N THR A 81 1.16 -17.39 -9.94
CA THR A 81 0.20 -16.32 -9.61
C THR A 81 0.93 -15.21 -8.88
N LEU A 82 1.01 -14.04 -9.50
CA LEU A 82 1.59 -12.83 -8.90
C LEU A 82 0.66 -12.29 -7.80
N ILE A 83 -0.63 -12.17 -8.09
CA ILE A 83 -1.64 -11.64 -7.16
C ILE A 83 -2.87 -12.54 -7.18
N ALA A 84 -3.38 -12.88 -5.99
CA ALA A 84 -4.74 -13.40 -5.80
C ALA A 84 -5.44 -12.58 -4.73
N VAL A 85 -6.70 -12.21 -4.95
CA VAL A 85 -7.50 -11.36 -4.06
C VAL A 85 -8.86 -12.02 -3.84
N GLY A 86 -9.23 -12.25 -2.58
CA GLY A 86 -10.57 -12.73 -2.22
C GLY A 86 -11.66 -11.73 -2.64
N GLU A 87 -11.55 -10.48 -2.17
CA GLU A 87 -12.42 -9.38 -2.63
C GLU A 87 -11.64 -8.10 -2.94
N ALA A 88 -11.80 -7.60 -4.16
CA ALA A 88 -11.31 -6.29 -4.59
C ALA A 88 -12.48 -5.35 -4.84
N THR A 89 -12.65 -4.33 -3.99
CA THR A 89 -13.75 -3.37 -4.08
C THR A 89 -13.25 -1.98 -4.43
N ALA A 90 -13.85 -1.36 -5.45
CA ALA A 90 -13.62 0.04 -5.82
C ALA A 90 -14.91 0.87 -5.68
N ALA A 91 -14.82 2.04 -5.04
CA ALA A 91 -15.91 3.00 -5.02
C ALA A 91 -15.77 3.98 -6.19
N VAL A 92 -16.68 3.89 -7.17
CA VAL A 92 -16.59 4.58 -8.45
C VAL A 92 -17.84 5.39 -8.77
N ASN A 93 -17.67 6.50 -9.49
CA ASN A 93 -18.81 7.17 -10.14
C ASN A 93 -19.16 6.42 -11.45
N LEU A 94 -20.31 5.74 -11.51
CA LEU A 94 -20.71 4.97 -12.69
C LEU A 94 -20.78 5.82 -13.97
N PHE A 95 -21.20 7.08 -13.88
CA PHE A 95 -21.29 7.96 -15.05
C PHE A 95 -19.90 8.31 -15.60
N SER A 96 -18.88 8.38 -14.74
CA SER A 96 -17.50 8.62 -15.17
C SER A 96 -16.91 7.47 -15.97
N LEU A 97 -17.40 6.24 -15.77
CA LEU A 97 -16.92 5.05 -16.50
C LEU A 97 -17.21 5.07 -18.00
N PHE A 98 -18.14 5.93 -18.44
CA PHE A 98 -18.59 6.00 -19.83
C PHE A 98 -18.39 7.40 -20.45
N GLY A 99 -17.80 8.33 -19.70
CA GLY A 99 -17.47 9.67 -20.16
C GLY A 99 -16.03 9.79 -20.64
N ASN A 100 -15.69 10.92 -21.26
CA ASN A 100 -14.34 11.21 -21.74
C ASN A 100 -13.43 11.86 -20.67
N GLU A 101 -13.93 12.04 -19.44
CA GLU A 101 -13.28 12.80 -18.36
C GLU A 101 -12.42 11.96 -17.40
N GLY A 102 -12.26 10.66 -17.69
CA GLY A 102 -11.51 9.70 -16.87
C GLY A 102 -12.36 9.03 -15.78
N TYR A 103 -11.76 8.06 -15.08
CA TYR A 103 -12.45 7.25 -14.07
C TYR A 103 -12.35 7.87 -12.67
N ASP A 104 -13.48 8.20 -12.05
CA ASP A 104 -13.53 8.75 -10.70
C ASP A 104 -13.60 7.60 -9.66
N VAL A 105 -12.42 7.14 -9.24
CA VAL A 105 -12.25 6.15 -8.17
C VAL A 105 -11.83 6.87 -6.88
N SER A 106 -12.62 6.74 -5.81
CA SER A 106 -12.28 7.35 -4.51
C SER A 106 -11.87 6.39 -3.42
N LYS A 107 -12.25 5.12 -3.50
CA LYS A 107 -11.86 4.14 -2.49
C LYS A 107 -11.44 2.86 -3.16
N ILE A 108 -10.39 2.26 -2.63
CA ILE A 108 -9.95 0.92 -2.99
C ILE A 108 -9.92 0.12 -1.70
N ARG A 109 -10.46 -1.09 -1.75
CA ARG A 109 -10.42 -2.04 -0.64
C ARG A 109 -10.04 -3.40 -1.16
N LEU A 110 -9.00 -4.00 -0.58
CA LEU A 110 -8.54 -5.35 -0.89
C LEU A 110 -8.66 -6.19 0.38
N GLU A 111 -9.31 -7.35 0.27
CA GLU A 111 -9.47 -8.30 1.36
C GLU A 111 -8.91 -9.66 0.93
N ASP A 112 -8.27 -10.35 1.88
CA ASP A 112 -7.72 -11.70 1.71
C ASP A 112 -6.80 -11.80 0.48
N THR A 113 -5.76 -10.97 0.48
CA THR A 113 -4.84 -10.84 -0.66
C THR A 113 -3.58 -11.66 -0.45
N GLN A 114 -3.14 -12.34 -1.51
CA GLN A 114 -1.86 -13.04 -1.59
C GLN A 114 -1.05 -12.42 -2.74
N VAL A 115 0.19 -12.04 -2.45
CA VAL A 115 1.16 -11.55 -3.45
C VAL A 115 2.41 -12.42 -3.40
N LYS A 116 2.89 -12.84 -4.56
CA LYS A 116 4.17 -13.55 -4.71
C LYS A 116 5.02 -12.82 -5.74
N ALA A 117 5.86 -11.90 -5.28
CA ALA A 117 6.84 -11.19 -6.10
C ALA A 117 8.12 -12.03 -6.20
N LEU A 118 8.52 -12.39 -7.42
CA LEU A 118 9.66 -13.24 -7.72
C LEU A 118 10.61 -12.57 -8.71
N ALA A 119 11.89 -12.42 -8.34
CA ALA A 119 12.99 -12.15 -9.25
C ALA A 119 13.85 -13.41 -9.43
N LEU A 120 13.96 -13.86 -10.67
CA LEU A 120 14.73 -15.04 -11.07
C LEU A 120 16.22 -14.73 -11.14
N ALA A 121 17.05 -15.78 -11.18
CA ALA A 121 18.52 -15.64 -11.18
C ALA A 121 19.09 -14.91 -12.41
N ASP A 122 18.31 -14.80 -13.49
CA ASP A 122 18.63 -14.03 -14.70
C ASP A 122 18.07 -12.59 -14.66
N ALA A 123 17.61 -12.14 -13.48
CA ALA A 123 17.03 -10.83 -13.19
C ALA A 123 15.65 -10.56 -13.82
N GLN A 124 15.01 -11.54 -14.46
CA GLN A 124 13.61 -11.41 -14.86
C GLN A 124 12.69 -11.38 -13.65
N VAL A 125 11.63 -10.58 -13.69
CA VAL A 125 10.71 -10.39 -12.57
C VAL A 125 9.25 -10.61 -12.98
N ASN A 126 8.46 -11.24 -12.12
CA ASN A 126 7.08 -11.59 -12.46
C ASN A 126 6.07 -10.43 -12.34
N TRP A 127 6.52 -9.28 -11.85
CA TRP A 127 5.72 -8.05 -11.72
C TRP A 127 5.96 -7.04 -12.85
N ASP A 128 6.88 -7.32 -13.77
CA ASP A 128 7.07 -6.51 -14.97
C ASP A 128 6.03 -6.91 -16.04
N ILE A 129 4.81 -6.41 -15.83
CA ILE A 129 3.63 -6.81 -16.59
C ILE A 129 2.93 -5.62 -17.25
N MET A 130 3.45 -4.39 -17.11
CA MET A 130 2.84 -3.24 -17.77
C MET A 130 3.28 -3.18 -19.22
N LYS A 131 2.32 -2.99 -20.14
CA LYS A 131 2.65 -2.75 -21.55
C LYS A 131 3.27 -1.36 -21.67
N PRO A 132 4.31 -1.18 -22.51
CA PRO A 132 4.79 0.15 -22.87
C PRO A 132 3.62 0.99 -23.36
N SER A 133 3.43 2.18 -22.78
CA SER A 133 2.40 3.09 -23.29
C SER A 133 2.81 3.53 -24.69
N ALA A 134 1.86 3.58 -25.64
CA ALA A 134 2.10 4.08 -27.00
C ALA A 134 2.54 5.57 -27.05
N THR A 135 2.73 6.21 -25.90
CA THR A 135 3.15 7.59 -25.69
C THR A 135 4.66 7.77 -25.47
N GLU A 136 5.46 6.70 -25.51
CA GLU A 136 6.93 6.83 -25.48
C GLU A 136 7.54 7.22 -26.84
N GLN A 137 6.74 7.34 -27.89
CA GLN A 137 7.07 8.09 -29.10
C GLN A 137 6.13 9.29 -29.23
N GLU A 138 6.72 10.48 -29.14
CA GLU A 138 6.10 11.81 -29.18
C GLU A 138 5.29 12.23 -27.95
N ALA A 139 5.91 13.10 -27.15
CA ALA A 139 5.24 14.05 -26.28
C ALA A 139 4.37 15.00 -27.12
N SER A 140 3.20 14.53 -27.53
CA SER A 140 2.07 15.38 -27.94
C SER A 140 0.93 15.13 -26.95
N ALA A 141 0.61 16.20 -26.22
CA ALA A 141 -0.42 16.26 -25.19
C ALA A 141 -1.79 15.88 -25.76
N THR A 142 -2.23 14.64 -25.54
CA THR A 142 -3.65 14.25 -25.47
C THR A 142 -3.84 12.85 -24.88
N SER A 143 -3.04 12.48 -23.86
CA SER A 143 -3.42 11.35 -23.01
C SER A 143 -4.65 11.76 -22.20
N SER A 144 -5.72 10.97 -22.29
CA SER A 144 -6.91 11.14 -21.45
C SER A 144 -6.45 11.14 -20.00
N PRO A 145 -6.75 12.20 -19.20
CA PRO A 145 -6.23 12.28 -17.85
C PRO A 145 -6.98 11.24 -17.01
N PHE A 146 -6.31 10.12 -16.73
CA PHE A 146 -6.75 9.18 -15.71
C PHE A 146 -6.67 9.88 -14.35
N ARG A 147 -7.73 10.59 -13.96
CA ARG A 147 -7.81 11.36 -12.71
C ARG A 147 -8.26 10.46 -11.57
N ILE A 148 -7.33 9.73 -10.98
CA ILE A 148 -7.58 9.02 -9.72
C ILE A 148 -7.81 10.06 -8.62
N LYS A 149 -9.02 10.09 -8.04
CA LYS A 149 -9.35 10.95 -6.88
C LYS A 149 -9.41 10.12 -5.60
N LEU A 150 -8.35 9.37 -5.34
CA LEU A 150 -8.30 8.42 -4.25
C LEU A 150 -8.36 9.17 -2.91
N GLN A 151 -9.32 8.76 -2.09
CA GLN A 151 -9.60 9.30 -0.77
C GLN A 151 -9.29 8.30 0.34
N SER A 152 -9.33 7.01 0.01
CA SER A 152 -9.04 5.95 0.97
C SER A 152 -8.55 4.67 0.28
N VAL A 153 -7.55 4.04 0.89
CA VAL A 153 -7.11 2.68 0.57
C VAL A 153 -7.21 1.86 1.83
N VAL A 154 -7.87 0.72 1.74
CA VAL A 154 -7.93 -0.25 2.84
C VAL A 154 -7.44 -1.58 2.32
N VAL A 155 -6.53 -2.21 3.05
CA VAL A 155 -6.04 -3.55 2.76
C VAL A 155 -6.22 -4.35 4.04
N GLU A 156 -6.87 -5.49 3.95
CA GLU A 156 -7.10 -6.39 5.08
C GLU A 156 -6.60 -7.79 4.72
N ASN A 157 -5.86 -8.41 5.64
CA ASN A 157 -5.27 -9.74 5.47
C ASN A 157 -4.45 -9.90 4.17
N LEU A 158 -3.49 -8.99 3.94
CA LEU A 158 -2.51 -9.12 2.85
C LEU A 158 -1.33 -9.99 3.30
N ASN A 159 -0.97 -10.95 2.47
CA ASN A 159 0.22 -11.77 2.64
C ASN A 159 1.12 -11.58 1.42
N ILE A 160 2.41 -11.33 1.64
CA ILE A 160 3.39 -11.07 0.59
C ILE A 160 4.58 -12.00 0.77
N ILE A 161 4.92 -12.72 -0.28
CA ILE A 161 6.22 -13.34 -0.45
C ILE A 161 6.99 -12.52 -1.47
N TYR A 162 8.17 -12.05 -1.08
CA TYR A 162 9.16 -11.49 -1.98
C TYR A 162 10.38 -12.41 -1.98
N ASP A 163 10.75 -12.92 -3.16
CA ASP A 163 11.90 -13.80 -3.37
C ASP A 163 12.76 -13.20 -4.49
N ASP A 164 13.87 -12.56 -4.11
CA ASP A 164 14.86 -12.05 -5.06
C ASP A 164 16.12 -12.90 -5.00
N ARG A 165 16.27 -13.73 -6.03
CA ARG A 165 17.36 -14.71 -6.14
C ARG A 165 18.66 -14.08 -6.63
N VAL A 166 18.61 -12.91 -7.25
CA VAL A 166 19.81 -12.18 -7.71
C VAL A 166 20.42 -11.44 -6.53
N ALA A 167 19.61 -10.71 -5.78
CA ALA A 167 20.04 -9.96 -4.61
C ALA A 167 20.20 -10.85 -3.35
N ASN A 168 19.80 -12.13 -3.42
CA ASN A 168 19.76 -13.05 -2.28
C ASN A 168 18.95 -12.46 -1.11
N MET A 169 17.77 -11.94 -1.43
CA MET A 169 16.85 -11.29 -0.51
C MET A 169 15.53 -12.04 -0.47
N TYR A 170 14.96 -12.18 0.71
CA TYR A 170 13.65 -12.79 0.89
C TYR A 170 12.87 -12.07 1.98
N ALA A 171 11.60 -11.78 1.72
CA ALA A 171 10.66 -11.30 2.72
C ALA A 171 9.39 -12.18 2.73
N ASP A 172 8.94 -12.54 3.94
CA ASP A 172 7.63 -13.13 4.18
C ASP A 172 6.86 -12.21 5.13
N ILE A 173 5.83 -11.56 4.60
CA ILE A 173 4.96 -10.62 5.30
C ILE A 173 3.61 -11.29 5.43
N ARG A 174 3.16 -11.52 6.67
CA ARG A 174 1.88 -12.15 6.96
C ARG A 174 0.92 -11.22 7.66
N ASN A 175 -0.34 -11.29 7.25
CA ASN A 175 -1.46 -10.53 7.81
C ASN A 175 -1.15 -9.02 7.92
N LEU A 176 -0.72 -8.44 6.80
CA LEU A 176 -0.57 -7.00 6.64
C LEU A 176 -1.94 -6.35 6.47
N ASN A 177 -2.25 -5.40 7.35
CA ASN A 177 -3.43 -4.57 7.31
C ASN A 177 -3.01 -3.12 7.11
N ILE A 178 -3.64 -2.40 6.18
CA ILE A 178 -3.34 -1.00 5.86
C ILE A 178 -4.63 -0.20 5.81
N ASN A 179 -4.65 0.97 6.43
CA ASN A 179 -5.69 1.97 6.29
C ASN A 179 -5.02 3.31 5.97
N LEU A 180 -5.21 3.79 4.75
CA LEU A 180 -4.79 5.10 4.30
C LEU A 180 -6.02 5.93 4.01
N LYS A 181 -6.07 7.15 4.54
CA LYS A 181 -7.09 8.15 4.25
C LYS A 181 -6.45 9.49 3.96
N GLY A 182 -6.94 10.18 2.94
CA GLY A 182 -6.42 11.48 2.53
C GLY A 182 -6.83 11.78 1.11
N ASN A 183 -6.94 13.05 0.74
CA ASN A 183 -7.42 13.43 -0.58
C ASN A 183 -6.25 13.60 -1.55
N LEU A 184 -5.90 12.53 -2.26
CA LEU A 184 -4.77 12.53 -3.21
C LEU A 184 -5.04 13.34 -4.49
N ALA A 185 -6.22 13.92 -4.64
CA ALA A 185 -6.55 14.83 -5.75
C ALA A 185 -6.23 16.31 -5.44
N GLN A 186 -5.65 16.62 -4.28
CA GLN A 186 -5.28 17.98 -3.90
C GLN A 186 -3.76 18.14 -3.91
N ASP A 187 -3.28 19.34 -4.19
CA ASP A 187 -1.85 19.66 -4.11
C ASP A 187 -1.30 19.48 -2.69
N LYS A 188 -2.15 19.70 -1.68
CA LYS A 188 -1.83 19.52 -0.26
C LYS A 188 -2.92 18.75 0.44
N THR A 189 -2.55 17.78 1.26
CA THR A 189 -3.51 16.98 2.01
C THR A 189 -2.89 16.38 3.28
N MET A 190 -3.73 16.10 4.28
CA MET A 190 -3.33 15.30 5.42
C MET A 190 -3.61 13.84 5.10
N LEU A 191 -2.58 13.01 5.18
CA LEU A 191 -2.68 11.56 5.07
C LEU A 191 -2.70 10.97 6.47
N ASN A 192 -3.78 10.26 6.81
CA ASN A 192 -3.84 9.42 8.00
C ASN A 192 -3.53 7.99 7.56
N THR A 193 -2.42 7.44 8.04
CA THR A 193 -1.95 6.11 7.67
C THR A 193 -1.85 5.25 8.93
N GLU A 194 -2.38 4.05 8.86
CA GLU A 194 -2.20 3.01 9.87
C GLU A 194 -1.87 1.70 9.16
N ALA A 195 -0.81 1.03 9.58
CA ALA A 195 -0.37 -0.23 9.03
C ALA A 195 0.07 -1.16 10.16
N GLU A 196 -0.33 -2.43 10.07
CA GLU A 196 0.03 -3.47 11.04
C GLU A 196 0.41 -4.75 10.29
N VAL A 197 1.53 -5.34 10.67
CA VAL A 197 2.02 -6.63 10.19
C VAL A 197 2.15 -7.56 11.39
N GLU A 198 1.46 -8.69 11.34
CA GLU A 198 1.54 -9.68 12.41
C GLU A 198 2.91 -10.37 12.44
N SER A 199 3.44 -10.74 11.28
CA SER A 199 4.71 -11.45 11.17
C SER A 199 5.47 -11.06 9.91
N LEU A 200 6.61 -10.40 10.11
CA LEU A 200 7.62 -10.10 9.11
C LEU A 200 8.86 -10.96 9.33
N THR A 201 9.22 -11.76 8.33
CA THR A 201 10.53 -12.40 8.25
C THR A 201 11.31 -11.81 7.09
N TYR A 202 12.51 -11.34 7.34
CA TYR A 202 13.40 -10.77 6.32
C TYR A 202 14.77 -11.43 6.36
N ARG A 203 15.25 -11.86 5.19
CA ARG A 203 16.55 -12.49 4.98
C ARG A 203 17.31 -11.74 3.89
N SER A 204 18.60 -11.53 4.13
CA SER A 204 19.52 -10.96 3.14
C SER A 204 20.89 -11.59 3.30
N GLY A 205 21.55 -11.93 2.19
CA GLY A 205 22.91 -12.50 2.22
C GLY A 205 23.00 -13.83 2.99
N GLY A 206 21.92 -14.62 3.02
CA GLY A 206 21.83 -15.88 3.78
C GLY A 206 21.59 -15.73 5.28
N ILE A 207 21.47 -14.51 5.80
CA ILE A 207 21.22 -14.23 7.22
C ILE A 207 19.77 -13.78 7.40
N THR A 208 19.09 -14.36 8.40
CA THR A 208 17.77 -13.88 8.85
C THR A 208 17.95 -12.66 9.75
N LEU A 209 17.66 -11.48 9.23
CA LEU A 209 17.78 -10.20 9.93
C LEU A 209 16.56 -9.91 10.81
N LEU A 210 15.37 -10.27 10.34
CA LEU A 210 14.12 -10.21 11.12
C LEU A 210 13.46 -11.58 11.05
N ASN A 211 13.00 -12.08 12.18
CA ASN A 211 12.33 -13.38 12.28
C ASN A 211 10.97 -13.22 12.95
N LYS A 212 9.90 -13.33 12.16
CA LYS A 212 8.51 -13.18 12.62
C LYS A 212 8.29 -11.95 13.51
N ALA A 213 8.91 -10.84 13.17
CA ALA A 213 8.76 -9.59 13.90
C ALA A 213 7.38 -9.00 13.63
N SER A 214 6.70 -8.49 14.66
CA SER A 214 5.49 -7.70 14.48
C SER A 214 5.86 -6.24 14.24
N VAL A 215 5.16 -5.61 13.29
CA VAL A 215 5.39 -4.20 12.93
C VAL A 215 4.08 -3.46 12.99
N TYR A 216 4.12 -2.27 13.57
CA TYR A 216 2.99 -1.35 13.56
C TYR A 216 3.47 0.05 13.23
N ALA A 217 2.73 0.76 12.41
CA ALA A 217 3.00 2.16 12.11
C ALA A 217 1.67 2.91 12.04
N LYS A 218 1.56 3.99 12.79
CA LYS A 218 0.44 4.93 12.69
C LYS A 218 1.01 6.32 12.55
N MET A 219 0.56 7.09 11.56
CA MET A 219 1.10 8.41 11.29
C MET A 219 0.08 9.32 10.63
N ASP A 220 0.11 10.59 11.05
CA ASP A 220 -0.46 11.71 10.33
C ASP A 220 0.66 12.37 9.54
N VAL A 221 0.53 12.43 8.22
CA VAL A 221 1.51 13.00 7.30
C VAL A 221 0.90 14.20 6.59
N ASP A 222 1.55 15.35 6.75
CA ASP A 222 1.23 16.55 5.98
C ASP A 222 1.94 16.46 4.64
N ALA A 223 1.18 16.14 3.60
CA ALA A 223 1.68 15.84 2.26
C ALA A 223 1.46 17.03 1.33
N ASP A 224 2.56 17.62 0.86
CA ASP A 224 2.63 18.57 -0.24
C ASP A 224 2.92 17.77 -1.52
N LEU A 225 1.85 17.25 -2.13
CA LEU A 225 1.93 16.40 -3.32
C LEU A 225 2.47 17.14 -4.54
N ALA A 226 2.19 18.45 -4.65
CA ALA A 226 2.72 19.28 -5.73
C ALA A 226 4.26 19.37 -5.69
N ASN A 227 4.84 19.32 -4.49
CA ASN A 227 6.30 19.37 -4.30
C ASN A 227 6.89 18.02 -3.84
N SER A 228 6.09 16.93 -3.87
CA SER A 228 6.46 15.60 -3.37
C SER A 228 7.15 15.61 -2.00
N LYS A 229 6.66 16.46 -1.08
CA LYS A 229 7.22 16.62 0.28
C LYS A 229 6.24 16.14 1.33
N PHE A 230 6.74 15.36 2.29
CA PHE A 230 5.96 14.68 3.30
C PHE A 230 6.53 15.00 4.67
N THR A 231 5.76 15.68 5.51
CA THR A 231 6.15 16.03 6.87
C THR A 231 5.42 15.14 7.86
N LEU A 232 6.16 14.37 8.65
CA LEU A 232 5.61 13.52 9.70
C LEU A 232 5.13 14.42 10.84
N LYS A 233 3.87 14.25 11.24
CA LYS A 233 3.28 14.92 12.41
C LYS A 233 3.23 13.92 13.54
N LYS A 234 2.05 13.65 14.11
CA LYS A 234 1.89 12.62 15.13
C LYS A 234 2.13 11.25 14.52
N ASN A 235 3.05 10.47 15.09
CA ASN A 235 3.32 9.12 14.65
C ASN A 235 3.72 8.20 15.80
N GLU A 236 3.50 6.92 15.61
CA GLU A 236 3.92 5.83 16.48
C GLU A 236 4.38 4.69 15.59
N PHE A 237 5.63 4.28 15.75
CA PHE A 237 6.19 3.08 15.14
C PHE A 237 6.45 2.06 16.23
N ARG A 238 6.12 0.80 15.96
CA ARG A 238 6.47 -0.32 16.83
C ARG A 238 7.10 -1.44 16.02
N LEU A 239 8.20 -1.97 16.54
CA LEU A 239 8.83 -3.20 16.09
C LEU A 239 8.93 -4.12 17.32
N ASN A 240 8.11 -5.17 17.36
CA ASN A 240 7.88 -5.95 18.58
C ASN A 240 7.52 -5.04 19.77
N ALA A 241 8.32 -5.06 20.83
CA ALA A 241 8.16 -4.23 22.02
C ALA A 241 8.79 -2.82 21.90
N ILE A 242 9.61 -2.58 20.88
CA ILE A 242 10.31 -1.31 20.68
C ILE A 242 9.32 -0.31 20.08
N LYS A 243 9.15 0.83 20.75
CA LYS A 243 8.37 1.97 20.25
C LYS A 243 9.31 3.08 19.82
N ALA A 244 9.00 3.70 18.70
CA ALA A 244 9.73 4.83 18.19
C ALA A 244 8.79 5.93 17.70
N GLU A 245 9.26 7.16 17.84
CA GLU A 245 8.67 8.36 17.26
C GLU A 245 9.69 8.93 16.27
N ILE A 246 9.20 9.44 15.14
CA ILE A 246 10.01 10.03 14.08
C ILE A 246 9.50 11.45 13.82
N ASP A 247 10.31 12.46 14.09
CA ASP A 247 10.01 13.83 13.73
C ASP A 247 10.76 14.22 12.46
N GLY A 248 10.12 15.00 11.59
CA GLY A 248 10.80 15.58 10.43
C GLY A 248 10.06 15.43 9.12
N TRP A 249 10.81 15.51 8.01
CA TRP A 249 10.24 15.46 6.67
C TRP A 249 11.17 14.77 5.67
N VAL A 250 10.55 14.28 4.60
CA VAL A 250 11.22 13.79 3.39
C VAL A 250 10.66 14.51 2.17
N ALA A 251 11.49 14.78 1.17
CA ALA A 251 11.08 15.35 -0.10
C ALA A 251 11.72 14.56 -1.24
N LEU A 252 10.88 14.07 -2.15
CA LEU A 252 11.31 13.34 -3.33
C LEU A 252 11.46 14.32 -4.49
N ASN A 253 12.57 14.24 -5.21
CA ASN A 253 12.82 15.01 -6.43
C ASN A 253 13.57 14.15 -7.46
N ASP A 254 13.74 14.66 -8.68
CA ASP A 254 14.36 13.92 -9.78
C ASP A 254 15.80 13.47 -9.49
N ALA A 255 16.52 14.19 -8.62
CA ALA A 255 17.88 13.86 -8.23
C ALA A 255 17.94 12.81 -7.12
N GLY A 256 16.90 12.66 -6.29
CA GLY A 256 16.93 11.75 -5.14
C GLY A 256 15.97 12.15 -4.03
N THR A 257 16.28 11.76 -2.79
CA THR A 257 15.44 12.02 -1.62
C THR A 257 16.17 12.90 -0.64
N ASP A 258 15.69 14.13 -0.44
CA ASP A 258 16.17 15.03 0.60
C ASP A 258 15.38 14.81 1.89
N MET A 259 16.04 14.91 3.04
CA MET A 259 15.41 14.63 4.32
C MET A 259 16.01 15.41 5.49
N ASP A 260 15.21 15.58 6.52
CA ASP A 260 15.63 15.98 7.85
C ASP A 260 14.74 15.22 8.83
N LEU A 261 15.28 14.14 9.38
CA LEU A 261 14.57 13.18 10.23
C LEU A 261 15.30 13.02 11.55
N ALA A 262 14.54 12.96 12.63
CA ALA A 262 14.99 12.59 13.96
C ALA A 262 14.14 11.41 14.44
N LEU A 263 14.78 10.36 14.92
CA LEU A 263 14.13 9.19 15.51
C LEU A 263 14.48 9.12 16.98
N LYS A 264 13.50 8.78 17.81
CA LYS A 264 13.70 8.50 19.23
C LYS A 264 12.90 7.27 19.63
N THR A 265 13.53 6.36 20.36
CA THR A 265 12.83 5.21 20.95
C THR A 265 12.42 5.48 22.39
N ASN A 266 11.47 4.68 22.88
CA ASN A 266 11.31 4.53 24.33
C ASN A 266 12.53 3.85 24.95
N GLU A 267 12.64 3.95 26.27
CA GLU A 267 13.56 3.12 27.04
C GLU A 267 13.09 1.65 26.96
N ILE A 268 13.98 0.77 26.51
CA ILE A 268 13.73 -0.65 26.30
C ILE A 268 14.74 -1.49 27.07
N GLY A 269 14.30 -2.60 27.65
CA GLY A 269 15.20 -3.54 28.29
C GLY A 269 16.12 -4.19 27.25
N PHE A 270 17.38 -4.44 27.62
CA PHE A 270 18.37 -5.01 26.69
C PHE A 270 17.93 -6.36 26.09
N LYS A 271 17.16 -7.14 26.85
CA LYS A 271 16.54 -8.39 26.40
C LYS A 271 15.64 -8.22 25.17
N GLU A 272 14.97 -7.08 25.04
CA GLU A 272 14.09 -6.81 23.91
C GLU A 272 14.88 -6.47 22.63
N ILE A 273 16.05 -5.86 22.75
CA ILE A 273 16.98 -5.74 21.62
C ILE A 273 17.52 -7.12 21.21
N LEU A 274 17.89 -7.96 22.18
CA LEU A 274 18.36 -9.32 21.90
C LEU A 274 17.29 -10.18 21.20
N SER A 275 16.00 -9.87 21.37
CA SER A 275 14.91 -10.55 20.64
C SER A 275 14.96 -10.32 19.12
N LEU A 276 15.59 -9.22 18.67
CA LEU A 276 15.78 -8.89 17.25
C LEU A 276 17.10 -9.41 16.70
N VAL A 277 18.00 -9.92 17.56
CA VAL A 277 19.29 -10.43 17.11
C VAL A 277 19.07 -11.73 16.32
N PRO A 278 19.67 -11.85 15.13
CA PRO A 278 19.61 -13.07 14.34
C PRO A 278 19.96 -14.32 15.15
N THR A 279 19.18 -15.39 14.99
CA THR A 279 19.31 -16.61 15.78
C THR A 279 20.70 -17.25 15.68
N ILE A 280 21.42 -17.02 14.59
CA ILE A 280 22.81 -17.49 14.40
C ILE A 280 23.77 -16.96 15.48
N TYR A 281 23.50 -15.79 16.05
CA TYR A 281 24.30 -15.19 17.12
C TYR A 281 23.70 -15.43 18.51
N ALA A 282 22.48 -15.96 18.60
CA ALA A 282 21.74 -16.06 19.87
C ALA A 282 22.46 -16.94 20.92
N GLN A 283 23.26 -17.93 20.50
CA GLN A 283 24.03 -18.77 21.42
C GLN A 283 25.10 -17.96 22.17
N ASP A 284 25.72 -16.99 21.49
CA ASP A 284 26.78 -16.14 22.06
C ASP A 284 26.25 -15.20 23.16
N PHE A 285 24.94 -14.94 23.16
CA PHE A 285 24.27 -14.06 24.13
C PHE A 285 23.54 -14.81 25.25
N LYS A 286 23.52 -16.16 25.26
CA LYS A 286 22.76 -16.93 26.28
C LYS A 286 23.24 -16.73 27.71
N SER A 287 24.53 -16.44 27.91
CA SER A 287 25.12 -16.18 29.22
C SER A 287 25.08 -14.71 29.64
N LEU A 288 24.60 -13.82 28.75
CA LEU A 288 24.52 -12.39 29.03
C LEU A 288 23.38 -12.14 30.03
N LYS A 289 23.71 -11.61 31.21
CA LYS A 289 22.74 -11.10 32.17
C LYS A 289 22.70 -9.59 32.06
N THR A 290 21.62 -9.05 31.52
CA THR A 290 21.44 -7.61 31.35
C THR A 290 20.08 -7.22 31.90
N ASP A 291 20.10 -6.54 33.06
CA ASP A 291 18.93 -5.95 33.69
C ASP A 291 18.78 -4.46 33.33
N GLY A 292 19.77 -3.92 32.61
CA GLY A 292 19.82 -2.54 32.16
C GLY A 292 18.85 -2.21 31.04
N ALA A 293 18.68 -0.92 30.84
CA ALA A 293 17.81 -0.34 29.84
C ALA A 293 18.62 0.48 28.83
N VAL A 294 18.08 0.59 27.63
CA VAL A 294 18.71 1.34 26.54
C VAL A 294 17.67 2.14 25.78
N SER A 295 18.04 3.33 25.35
CA SER A 295 17.26 4.11 24.39
C SER A 295 18.15 4.54 23.23
N LEU A 296 17.54 4.67 22.05
CA LEU A 296 18.21 5.08 20.82
C LEU A 296 17.64 6.43 20.38
N SER A 297 18.53 7.36 20.05
CA SER A 297 18.20 8.55 19.28
C SER A 297 19.05 8.57 18.01
N ALA A 298 18.49 8.97 16.89
CA ALA A 298 19.22 9.09 15.63
C ALA A 298 18.73 10.30 14.85
N HIS A 299 19.60 10.91 14.06
CA HIS A 299 19.19 11.87 13.04
C HIS A 299 19.72 11.49 11.66
N ALA A 300 19.02 11.92 10.63
CA ALA A 300 19.48 11.85 9.24
C ALA A 300 19.10 13.15 8.54
N LYS A 301 20.07 13.85 7.94
CA LYS A 301 19.85 15.14 7.29
C LYS A 301 20.65 15.27 5.99
N GLY A 302 19.97 15.71 4.95
CA GLY A 302 20.53 15.99 3.62
C GLY A 302 20.05 15.01 2.55
N MET A 303 20.72 15.06 1.42
CA MET A 303 20.33 14.35 0.20
C MET A 303 20.82 12.90 0.19
N MET A 304 19.90 11.98 -0.09
CA MET A 304 20.21 10.61 -0.47
C MET A 304 20.08 10.44 -1.98
N GLN A 305 21.20 10.14 -2.65
CA GLN A 305 21.27 10.00 -4.11
C GLN A 305 22.40 9.04 -4.51
N GLY A 306 22.05 7.91 -5.16
CA GLY A 306 23.01 6.87 -5.51
C GLY A 306 23.76 6.39 -4.26
N ASP A 307 25.10 6.50 -4.28
CA ASP A 307 25.95 6.15 -3.15
C ASP A 307 26.10 7.27 -2.10
N THR A 308 25.51 8.45 -2.34
CA THR A 308 25.53 9.57 -1.38
C THR A 308 24.48 9.34 -0.31
N LEU A 309 24.93 9.27 0.94
CA LEU A 309 24.07 9.18 2.12
C LEU A 309 23.91 10.54 2.80
N PRO A 310 22.76 10.80 3.47
CA PRO A 310 22.60 11.97 4.32
C PRO A 310 23.59 11.92 5.47
N GLN A 311 23.92 13.08 6.03
CA GLN A 311 24.64 13.12 7.31
C GLN A 311 23.76 12.47 8.38
N PHE A 312 24.33 11.55 9.17
CA PHE A 312 23.59 10.90 10.24
C PHE A 312 24.40 10.82 11.53
N ASP A 313 23.70 10.81 12.67
CA ASP A 313 24.24 10.31 13.92
C ASP A 313 23.28 9.30 14.56
N VAL A 314 23.84 8.47 15.42
CA VAL A 314 23.11 7.53 16.26
C VAL A 314 23.74 7.57 17.64
N THR A 315 22.91 7.78 18.65
CA THR A 315 23.28 7.80 20.06
C THR A 315 22.50 6.72 20.80
N PHE A 316 23.23 5.89 21.55
CA PHE A 316 22.67 4.93 22.48
C PHE A 316 22.90 5.42 23.91
N ASP A 317 21.83 5.56 24.69
CA ASP A 317 21.91 5.83 26.12
C ASP A 317 21.66 4.52 26.86
N VAL A 318 22.64 4.04 27.61
CA VAL A 318 22.57 2.77 28.36
C VAL A 318 22.59 3.08 29.85
N LYS A 319 21.62 2.53 30.57
CA LYS A 319 21.50 2.64 32.03
C LYS A 319 21.59 1.25 32.65
N ASP A 320 22.35 1.14 33.73
CA ASP A 320 22.42 -0.05 34.59
C ASP A 320 22.71 -1.35 33.81
N GLY A 321 23.53 -1.25 32.74
CA GLY A 321 23.86 -2.31 31.78
C GLY A 321 25.07 -3.16 32.12
#